data_AF-A0A5K7YTA5-F1
#
_entry.id   AF-A0A5K7YTA5-F1
#
_cell.length_a   1.000
_cell.length_b   1.000
_cell.length_c   1.000
_cell.angle_alpha   90.00
_cell.angle_beta   90.00
_cell.angle_gamma   90.00
#
_symmetry.space_group_name_H-M   'P 1'
#
loop_
_entity.id
_entity.type
_entity.pdbx_description
1 polymer ?
#
loop_
_entity_poly.entity_id
_entity_poly.type
_entity_poly.pdbx_seq_one_letter_code
_entity_poly.pdbx_strand_id
1 'polypeptide(L)'
;MKTHIRNTVTILTVLMATFAGASDMEIVLSTDQGIIHGGEAIIIDIYLHNNTDATFITELPSPLTFTISSKQETVSVNANQLGKEAMRRLQIPARGFIKLQYSLSIPVFARELVRIELKTVDTNPLLIEVKQSPPDAWVGQQVPIDQGQILAQSFLEDLSVHDPMYFLLGVEPGLEQSKFQLSFKYRLFNPEGYLAEKIPEVSGFYLGYTQRSIWDLENDSKPFDDTSYMPELFYLLPKIDLNIDSVTSFGIQTGFQHESNGKGGDESRSTNYLYIKPIMAVHLAGPFYLKFAPRVHTYVNNSESSNDDIMDYRGYFDLEVGIVDTQGLALNSHLWWAQKGPTVQVDLSYPMTKLFTKSLNLYLHVQYFSGYAETLLHYNERHDALRMGFSIVR
;
A
#
# COMPACT_ATOMS: atom_id res chain seq x y z
N MET A 1 41.82 -15.19 30.10
CA MET A 1 41.58 -13.75 30.37
C MET A 1 40.95 -13.14 29.12
N LYS A 2 39.90 -12.33 29.28
CA LYS A 2 39.01 -11.71 28.27
C LYS A 2 37.69 -12.44 28.00
N THR A 3 36.81 -12.29 28.99
CA THR A 3 35.35 -12.31 28.89
C THR A 3 34.87 -11.12 28.05
N HIS A 4 34.16 -11.37 26.96
CA HIS A 4 33.39 -10.34 26.26
C HIS A 4 31.97 -10.29 26.83
N ILE A 5 31.70 -9.26 27.62
CA ILE A 5 30.37 -8.90 28.10
C ILE A 5 29.63 -8.28 26.91
N ARG A 6 28.58 -8.95 26.42
CA ARG A 6 27.59 -8.35 25.52
C ARG A 6 26.66 -7.49 26.37
N ASN A 7 26.86 -6.18 26.34
CA ASN A 7 25.91 -5.23 26.88
C ASN A 7 24.73 -5.13 25.91
N THR A 8 23.61 -5.76 26.25
CA THR A 8 22.31 -5.48 25.62
C THR A 8 21.83 -4.14 26.16
N VAL A 9 21.81 -3.12 25.32
CA VAL A 9 21.26 -1.79 25.65
C VAL A 9 19.74 -1.90 25.48
N THR A 10 19.01 -2.04 26.58
CA THR A 10 17.55 -1.89 26.60
C THR A 10 17.24 -0.40 26.55
N ILE A 11 16.70 0.08 25.43
CA ILE A 11 16.26 1.48 25.27
C ILE A 11 14.90 1.61 25.98
N LEU A 12 14.91 2.18 27.18
CA LEU A 12 13.71 2.59 27.91
C LEU A 12 13.28 3.97 27.39
N THR A 13 12.37 4.01 26.43
CA THR A 13 11.82 5.27 25.92
C THR A 13 10.68 5.72 26.83
N VAL A 14 10.97 6.56 27.82
CA VAL A 14 9.95 7.24 28.63
C VAL A 14 9.60 8.55 27.93
N LEU A 15 8.47 8.58 27.22
CA LEU A 15 7.92 9.82 26.66
C LEU A 15 6.93 10.41 27.68
N MET A 16 7.36 11.44 28.42
CA MET A 16 6.48 12.20 29.31
C MET A 16 5.59 13.13 28.48
N ALA A 17 4.29 12.83 28.43
CA ALA A 17 3.27 13.80 28.04
C ALA A 17 2.76 14.49 29.30
N THR A 18 3.01 15.79 29.43
CA THR A 18 2.42 16.62 30.49
C THR A 18 1.09 17.18 29.99
N PHE A 19 -0.01 16.84 30.67
CA PHE A 19 -1.27 17.57 30.54
C PHE A 19 -1.63 18.25 31.86
N ALA A 20 -2.00 19.52 31.71
CA ALA A 20 -2.45 20.41 32.77
C ALA A 20 -3.86 20.03 33.21
N GLY A 21 -3.98 19.69 34.49
CA GLY A 21 -5.21 19.35 35.19
C GLY A 21 -4.78 18.43 36.33
N ALA A 22 -4.70 18.95 37.56
CA ALA A 22 -4.20 18.22 38.70
C ALA A 22 -5.10 16.99 38.99
N SER A 23 -4.80 15.86 38.34
CA SER A 23 -5.15 14.56 38.88
C SER A 23 -4.13 14.29 39.98
N ASP A 24 -4.63 14.11 41.20
CA ASP A 24 -3.80 13.78 42.38
C ASP A 24 -2.95 12.50 42.18
N MET A 25 -3.32 11.69 41.18
CA MET A 25 -2.66 10.46 40.76
C MET A 25 -2.33 10.51 39.26
N GLU A 26 -1.11 10.09 38.91
CA GLU A 26 -0.64 9.91 37.53
C GLU A 26 -0.37 8.42 37.30
N ILE A 27 -0.82 7.89 36.15
CA ILE A 27 -0.66 6.48 35.80
C ILE A 27 0.26 6.37 34.59
N VAL A 28 1.36 5.63 34.73
CA VAL A 28 2.34 5.40 33.66
C VAL A 28 2.42 3.92 33.33
N LEU A 29 2.32 3.59 32.05
CA LEU A 29 2.49 2.26 31.50
C LEU A 29 3.92 2.07 30.99
N SER A 30 4.53 0.93 31.28
CA SER A 30 5.76 0.49 30.62
C SER A 30 5.79 -1.01 30.40
N THR A 31 6.66 -1.46 29.50
CA THR A 31 7.03 -2.88 29.37
C THR A 31 8.54 -2.97 29.18
N ASP A 32 9.14 -4.06 29.65
CA ASP A 32 10.55 -4.40 29.42
C ASP A 32 10.73 -5.37 28.24
N GLN A 33 9.62 -5.79 27.62
CA GLN A 33 9.62 -6.73 26.51
C GLN A 33 10.21 -6.08 25.25
N GLY A 34 11.11 -6.80 24.59
CA GLY A 34 11.67 -6.42 23.30
C GLY A 34 10.69 -6.71 22.16
N ILE A 35 11.25 -7.17 21.03
CA ILE A 35 10.42 -7.64 19.91
C ILE A 35 9.72 -8.93 20.32
N ILE A 36 8.39 -8.95 20.19
CA ILE A 36 7.53 -10.10 20.48
C ILE A 36 6.84 -10.59 19.23
N HIS A 37 6.25 -11.79 19.27
CA HIS A 37 5.32 -12.27 18.26
C HIS A 37 3.86 -12.08 18.74
N GLY A 38 2.92 -11.91 17.81
CA GLY A 38 1.51 -11.97 18.18
C GLY A 38 1.16 -13.33 18.82
N GLY A 39 0.18 -13.35 19.71
CA GLY A 39 -0.18 -14.54 20.51
C GLY A 39 0.65 -14.68 21.79
N GLU A 40 1.78 -14.01 21.90
CA GLU A 40 2.55 -13.98 23.13
C GLU A 40 1.90 -13.07 24.17
N ALA A 41 2.12 -13.38 25.45
CA ALA A 41 1.73 -12.51 26.55
C ALA A 41 2.89 -11.60 26.93
N ILE A 42 2.60 -10.32 27.11
CA ILE A 42 3.54 -9.35 27.66
C ILE A 42 3.21 -9.03 29.11
N ILE A 43 4.24 -8.61 29.83
CA ILE A 43 4.09 -8.01 31.16
C ILE A 43 4.04 -6.50 30.98
N ILE A 44 2.92 -5.91 31.42
CA ILE A 44 2.76 -4.47 31.53
C ILE A 44 2.98 -4.08 32.98
N ASP A 45 3.94 -3.21 33.19
CA ASP A 45 4.13 -2.50 34.44
C ASP A 45 3.23 -1.26 34.46
N ILE A 46 2.42 -1.14 35.50
CA ILE A 46 1.59 0.04 35.77
C ILE A 46 2.14 0.73 37.00
N TYR A 47 2.64 1.95 36.82
CA TYR A 47 3.10 2.81 37.90
C TYR A 47 1.99 3.76 38.28
N LEU A 48 1.61 3.76 39.56
CA LEU A 48 0.69 4.73 40.12
C LEU A 48 1.49 5.73 40.95
N HIS A 49 1.64 6.94 40.43
CA HIS A 49 2.37 8.03 41.06
C HIS A 49 1.39 8.89 41.86
N ASN A 50 1.65 9.05 43.16
CA ASN A 50 0.92 9.96 44.02
C ASN A 50 1.67 11.28 44.09
N ASN A 51 1.12 12.31 43.45
CA ASN A 51 1.74 13.64 43.39
C ASN A 51 1.36 14.53 44.59
N THR A 52 0.59 14.00 45.54
CA THR A 52 0.12 14.73 46.73
C THR A 52 1.00 14.49 47.97
N ASP A 53 0.78 15.32 49.00
CA ASP A 53 1.47 15.23 50.30
C ASP A 53 0.75 14.29 51.30
N ALA A 54 -0.33 13.62 50.90
CA ALA A 54 -1.07 12.66 51.72
C ALA A 54 -0.99 11.24 51.15
N THR A 55 -1.06 10.22 52.01
CA THR A 55 -1.19 8.84 51.55
C THR A 55 -2.52 8.65 50.82
N PHE A 56 -2.45 8.11 49.60
CA PHE A 56 -3.62 7.84 48.78
C PHE A 56 -4.00 6.36 48.88
N ILE A 57 -5.30 6.06 49.01
CA ILE A 57 -5.82 4.69 49.07
C ILE A 57 -6.72 4.46 47.87
N THR A 58 -6.37 3.48 47.04
CA THR A 58 -7.14 3.16 45.83
C THR A 58 -7.24 1.66 45.60
N GLU A 59 -8.09 1.25 44.68
CA GLU A 59 -8.21 -0.13 44.20
C GLU A 59 -8.20 -0.11 42.68
N LEU A 60 -7.36 -0.95 42.06
CA LEU A 60 -7.43 -1.21 40.63
C LEU A 60 -8.15 -2.53 40.40
N PRO A 61 -9.12 -2.59 39.48
CA PRO A 61 -9.81 -3.83 39.17
C PRO A 61 -8.84 -4.84 38.54
N SER A 62 -9.17 -6.12 38.70
CA SER A 62 -8.60 -7.21 37.92
C SER A 62 -9.76 -8.04 37.38
N PRO A 63 -9.94 -8.13 36.05
CA PRO A 63 -9.02 -7.65 35.01
C PRO A 63 -9.09 -6.14 34.76
N LEU A 64 -8.01 -5.60 34.20
CA LEU A 64 -8.01 -4.30 33.52
C LEU A 64 -8.25 -4.49 32.02
N THR A 65 -9.04 -3.62 31.41
CA THR A 65 -9.26 -3.67 29.96
C THR A 65 -8.33 -2.71 29.24
N PHE A 66 -7.51 -3.25 28.36
CA PHE A 66 -6.65 -2.50 27.44
C PHE A 66 -7.26 -2.47 26.05
N THR A 67 -7.00 -1.39 25.33
CA THR A 67 -7.24 -1.27 23.90
C THR A 67 -5.90 -1.49 23.18
N ILE A 68 -5.90 -2.44 22.26
CA ILE A 68 -4.75 -2.77 21.40
C ILE A 68 -5.13 -2.38 19.98
N SER A 69 -4.43 -1.40 19.42
CA SER A 69 -4.65 -0.86 18.08
C SER A 69 -3.46 -1.18 17.17
N SER A 70 -3.72 -1.92 16.10
CA SER A 70 -2.82 -2.07 14.95
C SER A 70 -3.30 -1.17 13.79
N LYS A 71 -2.58 -1.17 12.66
CA LYS A 71 -3.05 -0.50 11.43
C LYS A 71 -4.40 -1.02 10.94
N GLN A 72 -4.70 -2.29 11.22
CA GLN A 72 -5.83 -3.00 10.62
C GLN A 72 -7.02 -3.08 11.58
N GLU A 73 -6.78 -3.21 12.89
CA GLU A 73 -7.85 -3.47 13.84
C GLU A 73 -7.57 -2.88 15.22
N THR A 74 -8.64 -2.62 15.96
CA THR A 74 -8.57 -2.24 17.37
C THR A 74 -9.41 -3.21 18.19
N VAL A 75 -8.78 -3.89 19.15
CA VAL A 75 -9.45 -4.86 20.02
C VAL A 75 -9.31 -4.49 21.49
N SER A 76 -10.31 -4.88 22.28
CA SER A 76 -10.24 -4.77 23.74
C SER A 76 -9.80 -6.10 24.32
N VAL A 77 -8.72 -6.09 25.11
CA VAL A 77 -8.17 -7.29 25.75
C VAL A 77 -8.06 -7.06 27.25
N ASN A 78 -8.49 -8.06 28.02
CA ASN A 78 -8.41 -8.05 29.46
C ASN A 78 -7.02 -8.54 29.92
N ALA A 79 -6.35 -7.74 30.74
CA ALA A 79 -5.12 -8.11 31.41
C ALA A 79 -5.41 -8.52 32.85
N ASN A 80 -4.79 -9.60 33.30
CA ASN A 80 -4.90 -10.07 34.67
C ASN A 80 -3.69 -9.62 35.49
N GLN A 81 -3.92 -9.21 36.73
CA GLN A 81 -2.85 -8.84 37.63
C GLN A 81 -1.98 -10.07 37.97
N LEU A 82 -0.66 -9.90 37.93
CA LEU A 82 0.32 -10.90 38.32
C LEU A 82 0.62 -10.78 39.83
N GLY A 83 0.61 -11.91 40.54
CA GLY A 83 0.88 -11.99 41.98
C GLY A 83 -0.33 -12.38 42.84
N LYS A 84 -0.08 -12.74 44.11
CA LYS A 84 -1.09 -13.31 45.05
C LYS A 84 -2.03 -12.27 45.69
N GLU A 85 -1.99 -11.00 45.27
CA GLU A 85 -2.73 -9.91 45.90
C GLU A 85 -3.74 -9.24 44.96
N ALA A 86 -4.45 -10.03 44.16
CA ALA A 86 -5.65 -9.55 43.47
C ALA A 86 -6.68 -9.13 44.54
N MET A 87 -6.93 -7.83 44.64
CA MET A 87 -7.79 -7.14 45.61
C MET A 87 -7.20 -6.89 47.00
N ARG A 88 -6.22 -5.98 47.08
CA ARG A 88 -5.98 -5.19 48.29
C ARG A 88 -6.15 -3.71 47.99
N ARG A 89 -6.70 -2.97 48.95
CA ARG A 89 -6.56 -1.52 49.01
C ARG A 89 -5.09 -1.16 48.90
N LEU A 90 -4.72 -0.52 47.80
CA LEU A 90 -3.39 -0.09 47.49
C LEU A 90 -3.12 1.21 48.26
N GLN A 91 -2.16 1.17 49.17
CA GLN A 91 -1.68 2.37 49.86
C GLN A 91 -0.49 2.93 49.09
N ILE A 92 -0.64 4.12 48.53
CA ILE A 92 0.40 4.82 47.80
C ILE A 92 0.94 5.92 48.72
N PRO A 93 2.21 5.85 49.15
CA PRO A 93 2.80 6.87 50.01
C PRO A 93 2.69 8.28 49.41
N ALA A 94 2.63 9.30 50.27
CA ALA A 94 2.76 10.70 49.85
C ALA A 94 4.05 10.88 49.02
N ARG A 95 3.95 11.57 47.87
CA ARG A 95 5.05 11.75 46.90
C ARG A 95 5.73 10.45 46.47
N GLY A 96 5.05 9.32 46.59
CA GLY A 96 5.56 7.99 46.28
C GLY A 96 4.90 7.37 45.05
N PHE A 97 5.31 6.16 44.72
CA PHE A 97 4.67 5.35 43.69
C PHE A 97 4.57 3.89 44.12
N ILE A 98 3.67 3.15 43.47
CA ILE A 98 3.66 1.69 43.50
C ILE A 98 3.71 1.17 42.07
N LYS A 99 4.29 -0.02 41.90
CA LYS A 99 4.34 -0.76 40.64
C LYS A 99 3.46 -2.00 40.74
N LEU A 100 2.57 -2.16 39.77
CA LEU A 100 1.78 -3.37 39.58
C LEU A 100 2.15 -4.00 38.24
N GLN A 101 2.03 -5.32 38.16
CA GLN A 101 2.30 -6.05 36.92
C GLN A 101 1.04 -6.75 36.44
N TYR A 102 0.75 -6.61 35.16
CA TYR A 102 -0.38 -7.24 34.51
C TYR A 102 0.11 -8.06 33.32
N SER A 103 -0.43 -9.25 33.14
CA SER A 103 -0.19 -10.07 31.96
C SER A 103 -1.26 -9.76 30.92
N LEU A 104 -0.83 -9.30 29.75
CA LEU A 104 -1.68 -8.98 28.61
C LEU A 104 -1.32 -9.88 27.43
N SER A 105 -2.27 -10.67 26.94
CA SER A 105 -2.09 -11.45 25.71
C SER A 105 -2.21 -10.56 24.48
N ILE A 106 -1.20 -10.56 23.63
CA ILE A 106 -1.23 -9.85 22.35
C ILE A 106 -2.00 -10.71 21.34
N PRO A 107 -2.97 -10.14 20.60
CA PRO A 107 -3.70 -10.90 19.60
C PRO A 107 -2.76 -11.54 18.57
N VAL A 108 -3.07 -12.75 18.13
CA VAL A 108 -2.24 -13.49 17.17
C VAL A 108 -2.08 -12.80 15.82
N PHE A 109 -3.02 -11.93 15.45
CA PHE A 109 -2.96 -11.15 14.22
C PHE A 109 -2.23 -9.82 14.35
N ALA A 110 -1.79 -9.44 15.56
CA ALA A 110 -1.06 -8.19 15.74
C ALA A 110 0.32 -8.29 15.07
N ARG A 111 0.69 -7.24 14.33
CA ARG A 111 1.98 -7.14 13.62
C ARG A 111 2.38 -5.67 13.46
N GLU A 112 3.65 -5.45 13.15
CA GLU A 112 4.28 -4.13 13.05
C GLU A 112 4.16 -3.34 14.36
N LEU A 113 4.03 -2.01 14.28
CA LEU A 113 3.86 -1.15 15.43
C LEU A 113 2.43 -1.25 15.98
N VAL A 114 2.30 -1.69 17.22
CA VAL A 114 1.03 -1.82 17.94
C VAL A 114 0.98 -0.82 19.08
N ARG A 115 -0.15 -0.12 19.21
CA ARG A 115 -0.43 0.84 20.29
C ARG A 115 -1.31 0.20 21.34
N ILE A 116 -0.89 0.25 22.60
CA ILE A 116 -1.61 -0.32 23.74
C ILE A 116 -1.95 0.80 24.72
N GLU A 117 -3.22 0.88 25.11
CA GLU A 117 -3.73 1.93 26.00
C GLU A 117 -4.68 1.35 27.03
N LEU A 118 -4.70 1.91 28.24
CA LEU A 118 -5.69 1.54 29.24
C LEU A 118 -7.03 2.20 28.89
N LYS A 119 -8.13 1.43 28.86
CA LYS A 119 -9.43 1.96 28.41
C LYS A 119 -10.11 2.88 29.42
N THR A 120 -9.85 2.65 30.71
CA THR A 120 -10.61 3.25 31.82
C THR A 120 -10.03 4.57 32.32
N VAL A 121 -8.75 4.83 32.07
CA VAL A 121 -8.03 6.02 32.54
C VAL A 121 -7.06 6.45 31.45
N ASP A 122 -6.91 7.75 31.26
CA ASP A 122 -5.93 8.30 30.34
C ASP A 122 -4.51 7.97 30.83
N THR A 123 -3.67 7.46 29.93
CA THR A 123 -2.31 6.97 30.20
C THR A 123 -1.41 7.27 29.02
N ASN A 124 -0.09 7.18 29.20
CA ASN A 124 0.79 7.16 28.04
C ASN A 124 0.52 5.90 27.20
N PRO A 125 0.45 6.02 25.86
CA PRO A 125 0.34 4.85 25.01
C PRO A 125 1.66 4.07 25.04
N LEU A 126 1.55 2.75 25.14
CA LEU A 126 2.69 1.85 24.96
C LEU A 126 2.78 1.47 23.48
N LEU A 127 3.93 1.74 22.86
CA LEU A 127 4.20 1.34 21.47
C LEU A 127 5.17 0.17 21.48
N ILE A 128 4.76 -0.95 20.87
CA ILE A 128 5.58 -2.15 20.76
C ILE A 128 5.64 -2.62 19.31
N GLU A 129 6.79 -3.15 18.91
CA GLU A 129 6.96 -3.81 17.62
C GLU A 129 6.63 -5.29 17.75
N VAL A 130 5.64 -5.75 16.99
CA VAL A 130 5.14 -7.12 16.98
C VAL A 130 5.45 -7.77 15.66
N LYS A 131 6.13 -8.92 15.70
CA LYS A 131 6.36 -9.75 14.52
C LYS A 131 5.17 -10.66 14.25
N GLN A 132 5.06 -11.07 12.99
CA GLN A 132 4.08 -12.07 12.60
C GLN A 132 4.21 -13.33 13.45
N SER A 133 3.07 -13.80 13.94
CA SER A 133 3.00 -14.98 14.79
C SER A 133 3.26 -16.26 13.99
N PRO A 134 4.01 -17.23 14.54
CA PRO A 134 4.21 -18.52 13.89
C PRO A 134 2.88 -19.25 13.70
N PRO A 135 2.72 -20.10 12.66
CA PRO A 135 1.44 -20.77 12.35
C PRO A 135 0.80 -21.50 13.55
N ASP A 136 1.60 -22.13 14.40
CA ASP A 136 1.10 -22.88 15.57
C ASP A 136 0.39 -21.99 16.60
N ALA A 137 0.74 -20.71 16.70
CA ALA A 137 0.09 -19.77 17.61
C ALA A 137 -1.37 -19.49 17.23
N TRP A 138 -1.73 -19.70 15.96
CA TRP A 138 -3.08 -19.46 15.43
C TRP A 138 -4.05 -20.60 15.69
N VAL A 139 -3.56 -21.76 16.16
CA VAL A 139 -4.41 -22.94 16.40
C VAL A 139 -5.45 -22.63 17.47
N GLY A 140 -6.73 -22.81 17.12
CA GLY A 140 -7.86 -22.55 18.02
C GLY A 140 -8.25 -21.07 18.16
N GLN A 141 -7.58 -20.16 17.43
CA GLN A 141 -7.90 -18.74 17.43
C GLN A 141 -8.98 -18.44 16.40
N GLN A 142 -9.94 -17.59 16.77
CA GLN A 142 -10.89 -17.00 15.84
C GLN A 142 -10.39 -15.60 15.47
N VAL A 143 -10.04 -15.43 14.20
CA VAL A 143 -9.52 -14.16 13.67
C VAL A 143 -10.43 -13.68 12.54
N PRO A 144 -10.47 -12.36 12.28
CA PRO A 144 -11.17 -11.83 11.11
C PRO A 144 -10.74 -12.54 9.82
N ILE A 145 -11.68 -12.71 8.89
CA ILE A 145 -11.48 -13.51 7.68
C ILE A 145 -10.35 -12.98 6.78
N ASP A 146 -10.18 -11.67 6.75
CA ASP A 146 -9.13 -10.94 6.04
C ASP A 146 -7.75 -11.16 6.66
N GLN A 147 -7.68 -11.40 7.97
CA GLN A 147 -6.44 -11.79 8.66
C GLN A 147 -6.08 -13.26 8.42
N GLY A 148 -7.09 -14.13 8.37
CA GLY A 148 -6.89 -15.56 8.11
C GLY A 148 -6.31 -15.86 6.73
N GLN A 149 -6.67 -15.09 5.69
CA GLN A 149 -6.14 -15.28 4.35
C GLN A 149 -4.65 -14.92 4.22
N ILE A 150 -4.17 -13.93 5.00
CA ILE A 150 -2.75 -13.56 5.05
C ILE A 150 -1.89 -14.74 5.53
N LEU A 151 -2.44 -15.64 6.37
CA LEU A 151 -1.76 -16.86 6.83
C LEU A 151 -1.45 -17.86 5.72
N ALA A 152 -2.29 -17.90 4.70
CA ALA A 152 -2.14 -18.83 3.59
C ALA A 152 -1.26 -18.28 2.46
N GLN A 153 -0.90 -16.98 2.51
CA GLN A 153 -0.27 -16.26 1.42
C GLN A 153 1.01 -15.55 1.87
N SER A 154 2.08 -16.33 2.10
CA SER A 154 3.37 -15.84 2.61
C SER A 154 4.06 -14.77 1.76
N PHE A 155 3.64 -14.59 0.50
CA PHE A 155 4.25 -13.66 -0.45
C PHE A 155 3.28 -12.56 -0.90
N LEU A 156 2.16 -12.36 -0.20
CA LEU A 156 1.19 -11.33 -0.57
C LEU A 156 1.80 -9.92 -0.58
N GLU A 157 2.82 -9.67 0.26
CA GLU A 157 3.52 -8.39 0.34
C GLU A 157 4.40 -8.08 -0.88
N ASP A 158 4.73 -9.10 -1.69
CA ASP A 158 5.42 -8.92 -2.97
C ASP A 158 4.48 -8.50 -4.09
N LEU A 159 3.16 -8.63 -3.90
CA LEU A 159 2.13 -8.13 -4.81
C LEU A 159 1.85 -6.65 -4.52
N SER A 160 1.98 -5.81 -5.54
CA SER A 160 1.72 -4.38 -5.44
C SER A 160 1.10 -3.83 -6.72
N VAL A 161 0.66 -2.59 -6.67
CA VAL A 161 0.07 -1.87 -7.80
C VAL A 161 1.13 -1.58 -8.87
N HIS A 162 0.76 -1.71 -10.15
CA HIS A 162 1.62 -1.39 -11.28
C HIS A 162 1.14 -0.16 -12.06
N ASP A 163 -0.02 -0.24 -12.72
CA ASP A 163 -0.69 0.87 -13.41
C ASP A 163 -2.00 1.28 -12.70
N PRO A 164 -2.64 2.41 -13.09
CA PRO A 164 -3.95 2.81 -12.59
C PRO A 164 -5.01 1.70 -12.77
N MET A 165 -5.93 1.62 -11.82
CA MET A 165 -7.00 0.65 -11.80
C MET A 165 -8.34 1.36 -11.64
N TYR A 166 -9.20 1.18 -12.64
CA TYR A 166 -10.42 1.97 -12.78
C TYR A 166 -11.51 1.22 -13.51
N PHE A 167 -12.74 1.71 -13.33
CA PHE A 167 -13.90 1.39 -14.14
C PHE A 167 -14.58 2.69 -14.56
N LEU A 168 -14.65 2.93 -15.87
CA LEU A 168 -15.16 4.16 -16.47
C LEU A 168 -16.30 3.81 -17.42
N LEU A 169 -17.44 4.45 -17.23
CA LEU A 169 -18.57 4.40 -18.15
C LEU A 169 -18.29 5.33 -19.33
N GLY A 170 -18.63 4.89 -20.53
CA GLY A 170 -18.58 5.75 -21.71
C GLY A 170 -19.65 6.85 -21.63
N VAL A 171 -19.25 8.07 -21.99
CA VAL A 171 -20.11 9.27 -22.03
C VAL A 171 -20.38 9.68 -23.47
N GLU A 172 -19.32 9.73 -24.28
CA GLU A 172 -19.37 9.99 -25.71
C GLU A 172 -18.36 9.03 -26.36
N PRO A 173 -18.71 8.23 -27.38
CA PRO A 173 -20.01 8.18 -28.07
C PRO A 173 -21.16 7.56 -27.27
N GLY A 174 -20.87 6.73 -26.26
CA GLY A 174 -21.90 6.10 -25.44
C GLY A 174 -21.36 4.97 -24.57
N LEU A 175 -22.27 4.15 -24.03
CA LEU A 175 -21.94 3.08 -23.08
C LEU A 175 -21.22 1.89 -23.73
N GLU A 176 -21.29 1.77 -25.05
CA GLU A 176 -20.53 0.83 -25.88
C GLU A 176 -19.01 1.02 -25.75
N GLN A 177 -18.58 2.22 -25.34
CA GLN A 177 -17.18 2.57 -25.09
C GLN A 177 -16.83 2.58 -23.59
N SER A 178 -17.50 1.80 -22.74
CA SER A 178 -17.11 1.69 -21.34
C SER A 178 -15.78 0.94 -21.21
N LYS A 179 -14.94 1.31 -20.23
CA LYS A 179 -13.57 0.83 -20.11
C LYS A 179 -13.20 0.51 -18.68
N PHE A 180 -12.50 -0.60 -18.46
CA PHE A 180 -11.84 -0.84 -17.19
C PHE A 180 -10.40 -1.31 -17.38
N GLN A 181 -9.61 -1.12 -16.31
CA GLN A 181 -8.24 -1.58 -16.25
C GLN A 181 -7.94 -2.17 -14.86
N LEU A 182 -7.24 -3.31 -14.87
CA LEU A 182 -6.68 -3.96 -13.69
C LEU A 182 -5.18 -4.07 -13.90
N SER A 183 -4.39 -3.83 -12.85
CA SER A 183 -2.94 -3.86 -12.99
C SER A 183 -2.23 -4.13 -11.68
N PHE A 184 -1.30 -5.07 -11.70
CA PHE A 184 -0.45 -5.41 -10.57
C PHE A 184 0.95 -5.78 -11.02
N LYS A 185 1.90 -5.72 -10.07
CA LYS A 185 3.24 -6.25 -10.21
C LYS A 185 3.59 -7.12 -9.02
N TYR A 186 4.43 -8.10 -9.24
CA TYR A 186 4.89 -9.05 -8.26
C TYR A 186 6.42 -9.06 -8.22
N ARG A 187 7.01 -8.85 -7.05
CA ARG A 187 8.47 -8.93 -6.88
C ARG A 187 8.91 -10.39 -6.87
N LEU A 188 9.85 -10.75 -7.76
CA LEU A 188 10.25 -12.15 -7.94
C LEU A 188 11.21 -12.67 -6.88
N PHE A 189 12.06 -11.79 -6.34
CA PHE A 189 13.14 -12.18 -5.44
C PHE A 189 12.99 -11.48 -4.09
N ASN A 190 13.06 -12.26 -3.01
CA ASN A 190 13.09 -11.75 -1.65
C ASN A 190 14.34 -10.86 -1.45
N PRO A 191 14.20 -9.57 -1.11
CA PRO A 191 15.31 -8.66 -0.83
C PRO A 191 16.22 -9.10 0.33
N GLU A 192 15.69 -9.89 1.26
CA GLU A 192 16.42 -10.44 2.40
C GLU A 192 16.92 -11.88 2.15
N GLY A 193 16.73 -12.41 0.93
CA GLY A 193 17.12 -13.76 0.57
C GLY A 193 18.60 -13.88 0.17
N TYR A 194 19.12 -15.10 0.23
CA TYR A 194 20.51 -15.43 -0.14
C TYR A 194 20.95 -14.91 -1.53
N LEU A 195 20.06 -14.97 -2.52
CA LEU A 195 20.38 -14.47 -3.87
C LEU A 195 20.52 -12.95 -3.90
N ALA A 196 19.65 -12.21 -3.20
CA ALA A 196 19.73 -10.76 -3.08
C ALA A 196 20.93 -10.31 -2.23
N GLU A 197 21.32 -11.07 -1.22
CA GLU A 197 22.55 -10.81 -0.46
C GLU A 197 23.80 -10.88 -1.36
N LYS A 198 23.84 -11.85 -2.28
CA LYS A 198 24.98 -12.03 -3.20
C LYS A 198 24.94 -11.12 -4.42
N ILE A 199 23.75 -10.83 -4.93
CA ILE A 199 23.51 -10.05 -6.14
C ILE A 199 22.31 -9.12 -5.84
N PRO A 200 22.52 -7.98 -5.15
CA PRO A 200 21.44 -7.08 -4.73
C PRO A 200 20.53 -6.63 -5.87
N GLU A 201 21.06 -6.59 -7.09
CA GLU A 201 20.32 -6.22 -8.29
C GLU A 201 19.13 -7.15 -8.54
N VAL A 202 19.18 -8.44 -8.18
CA VAL A 202 18.09 -9.39 -8.53
C VAL A 202 16.74 -9.00 -7.91
N SER A 203 16.73 -8.25 -6.80
CA SER A 203 15.51 -7.72 -6.17
C SER A 203 14.78 -6.69 -7.03
N GLY A 204 15.41 -6.20 -8.11
CA GLY A 204 14.82 -5.32 -9.09
C GLY A 204 13.92 -6.02 -10.11
N PHE A 205 13.86 -7.37 -10.15
CA PHE A 205 13.01 -8.09 -11.11
C PHE A 205 11.56 -8.23 -10.64
N TYR A 206 10.63 -7.90 -11.54
CA TYR A 206 9.19 -7.97 -11.32
C TYR A 206 8.48 -8.65 -12.48
N LEU A 207 7.40 -9.37 -12.17
CA LEU A 207 6.36 -9.70 -13.12
C LEU A 207 5.27 -8.64 -13.04
N GLY A 208 4.98 -7.97 -14.14
CA GLY A 208 3.82 -7.08 -14.30
C GLY A 208 2.69 -7.79 -15.01
N TYR A 209 1.47 -7.40 -14.71
CA TYR A 209 0.29 -7.77 -15.48
C TYR A 209 -0.68 -6.60 -15.49
N THR A 210 -0.98 -6.12 -16.70
CA THR A 210 -2.07 -5.16 -16.93
C THR A 210 -3.10 -5.81 -17.84
N GLN A 211 -4.39 -5.62 -17.54
CA GLN A 211 -5.48 -6.02 -18.40
C GLN A 211 -6.39 -4.82 -18.62
N ARG A 212 -6.68 -4.53 -19.89
CA ARG A 212 -7.55 -3.43 -20.31
C ARG A 212 -8.67 -3.98 -21.17
N SER A 213 -9.91 -3.65 -20.84
CA SER A 213 -11.08 -4.10 -21.60
C SER A 213 -11.94 -2.92 -22.00
N ILE A 214 -12.38 -2.90 -23.25
CA ILE A 214 -13.52 -2.10 -23.71
C ILE A 214 -14.75 -3.01 -23.61
N TRP A 215 -15.70 -2.61 -22.78
CA TRP A 215 -16.91 -3.33 -22.50
C TRP A 215 -18.09 -2.58 -23.11
N ASP A 216 -18.71 -3.19 -24.11
CA ASP A 216 -19.92 -2.67 -24.69
C ASP A 216 -21.09 -2.92 -23.73
N LEU A 217 -21.51 -1.87 -23.02
CA LEU A 217 -22.64 -1.94 -22.08
C LEU A 217 -23.98 -1.56 -22.71
N GLU A 218 -23.98 -1.17 -23.99
CA GLU A 218 -25.17 -0.72 -24.71
C GLU A 218 -25.82 -1.85 -25.51
N ASN A 219 -25.03 -2.63 -26.24
CA ASN A 219 -25.53 -3.67 -27.13
C ASN A 219 -26.07 -4.91 -26.40
N ASP A 220 -26.82 -5.72 -27.16
CA ASP A 220 -27.44 -6.93 -26.62
C ASP A 220 -26.41 -7.89 -26.04
N SER A 221 -26.75 -8.47 -24.88
CA SER A 221 -25.86 -9.31 -24.07
C SER A 221 -24.58 -8.64 -23.54
N LYS A 222 -24.37 -7.33 -23.77
CA LYS A 222 -23.26 -6.52 -23.26
C LYS A 222 -21.89 -7.16 -23.47
N PRO A 223 -21.46 -7.39 -24.73
CA PRO A 223 -20.24 -8.12 -25.02
C PRO A 223 -18.99 -7.28 -24.71
N PHE A 224 -17.87 -7.95 -24.51
CA PHE A 224 -16.57 -7.28 -24.60
C PHE A 224 -16.24 -7.03 -26.07
N ASP A 225 -15.92 -5.78 -26.40
CA ASP A 225 -15.47 -5.39 -27.75
C ASP A 225 -14.04 -5.90 -27.97
N ASP A 226 -13.12 -5.45 -27.11
CA ASP A 226 -11.74 -5.93 -27.07
C ASP A 226 -11.23 -6.05 -25.62
N THR A 227 -10.27 -6.95 -25.41
CA THR A 227 -9.55 -7.08 -24.13
C THR A 227 -8.09 -7.33 -24.39
N SER A 228 -7.22 -6.41 -23.97
CA SER A 228 -5.78 -6.54 -24.07
C SER A 228 -5.20 -7.13 -22.79
N TYR A 229 -4.47 -8.24 -22.92
CA TYR A 229 -3.71 -8.92 -21.87
C TYR A 229 -2.24 -8.52 -22.00
N MET A 230 -1.69 -7.85 -20.99
CA MET A 230 -0.33 -7.28 -21.01
C MET A 230 0.56 -7.82 -19.89
N PRO A 231 1.03 -9.08 -19.98
CA PRO A 231 2.06 -9.58 -19.08
C PRO A 231 3.42 -8.95 -19.40
N GLU A 232 4.21 -8.74 -18.36
CA GLU A 232 5.48 -8.04 -18.44
C GLU A 232 6.51 -8.70 -17.52
N LEU A 233 7.74 -8.85 -18.00
CA LEU A 233 8.89 -9.14 -17.16
C LEU A 233 9.83 -7.94 -17.24
N PHE A 234 10.02 -7.26 -16.11
CA PHE A 234 10.80 -6.02 -16.09
C PHE A 234 11.76 -5.95 -14.92
N TYR A 235 12.75 -5.09 -15.11
CA TYR A 235 13.72 -4.68 -14.13
C TYR A 235 13.44 -3.24 -13.72
N LEU A 236 13.35 -2.98 -12.42
CA LEU A 236 13.11 -1.67 -11.84
C LEU A 236 14.31 -1.26 -10.99
N LEU A 237 14.93 -0.14 -11.38
CA LEU A 237 15.81 0.65 -10.53
C LEU A 237 14.97 1.77 -9.91
N PRO A 238 14.47 1.59 -8.66
CA PRO A 238 13.45 2.48 -8.11
C PRO A 238 14.01 3.85 -7.70
N LYS A 239 15.32 3.96 -7.47
CA LYS A 239 15.98 5.19 -7.04
C LYS A 239 17.37 5.32 -7.66
N ILE A 240 17.58 6.41 -8.39
CA ILE A 240 18.88 6.92 -8.83
C ILE A 240 18.96 8.35 -8.32
N ASP A 241 19.95 8.64 -7.48
CA ASP A 241 20.10 9.98 -6.90
C ASP A 241 20.80 10.91 -7.89
N LEU A 242 20.08 11.92 -8.37
CA LEU A 242 20.61 12.93 -9.29
C LEU A 242 21.29 14.10 -8.56
N ASN A 243 21.15 14.21 -7.24
CA ASN A 243 21.59 15.36 -6.45
C ASN A 243 21.04 16.70 -6.97
N ILE A 244 19.76 16.73 -7.34
CA ILE A 244 19.04 17.94 -7.79
C ILE A 244 17.85 18.16 -6.85
N ASP A 245 17.85 19.25 -6.09
CA ASP A 245 16.87 19.51 -5.01
C ASP A 245 15.40 19.46 -5.47
N SER A 246 15.12 19.90 -6.69
CA SER A 246 13.75 19.89 -7.24
C SER A 246 13.30 18.50 -7.69
N VAL A 247 14.23 17.56 -7.95
CA VAL A 247 13.90 16.19 -8.38
C VAL A 247 13.66 15.34 -7.16
N THR A 248 12.41 14.98 -6.91
CA THR A 248 12.02 14.23 -5.71
C THR A 248 12.08 12.73 -5.90
N SER A 249 12.00 12.26 -7.14
CA SER A 249 12.28 10.86 -7.47
C SER A 249 12.79 10.73 -8.90
N PHE A 250 13.72 9.80 -9.09
CA PHE A 250 14.17 9.38 -10.40
C PHE A 250 14.50 7.90 -10.36
N GLY A 251 14.02 7.16 -11.35
CA GLY A 251 14.24 5.73 -11.50
C GLY A 251 14.15 5.31 -12.96
N ILE A 252 14.50 4.06 -13.24
CA ILE A 252 14.45 3.50 -14.59
C ILE A 252 13.78 2.14 -14.53
N GLN A 253 12.81 1.93 -15.42
CA GLN A 253 12.21 0.64 -15.68
C GLN A 253 12.62 0.18 -17.09
N THR A 254 12.98 -1.08 -17.26
CA THR A 254 13.25 -1.68 -18.58
C THR A 254 12.76 -3.11 -18.57
N GLY A 255 12.21 -3.59 -19.68
CA GLY A 255 11.63 -4.92 -19.69
C GLY A 255 11.20 -5.40 -21.04
N PHE A 256 10.68 -6.63 -21.00
CA PHE A 256 9.94 -7.26 -22.07
C PHE A 256 8.46 -7.26 -21.71
N GLN A 257 7.62 -6.76 -22.62
CA GLN A 257 6.18 -6.77 -22.46
C GLN A 257 5.56 -7.49 -23.65
N HIS A 258 4.65 -8.42 -23.39
CA HIS A 258 3.76 -8.98 -24.40
C HIS A 258 2.40 -8.29 -24.28
N GLU A 259 1.72 -8.07 -25.39
CA GLU A 259 0.33 -7.61 -25.44
C GLU A 259 -0.41 -8.44 -26.49
N SER A 260 -1.53 -9.05 -26.11
CA SER A 260 -2.42 -9.72 -27.06
C SER A 260 -3.88 -9.50 -26.69
N ASN A 261 -4.78 -9.66 -27.65
CA ASN A 261 -6.21 -9.56 -27.40
C ASN A 261 -6.90 -10.88 -27.00
N GLY A 262 -6.14 -11.98 -26.98
CA GLY A 262 -6.65 -13.32 -26.66
C GLY A 262 -7.63 -13.90 -27.70
N LYS A 263 -7.79 -13.25 -28.86
CA LYS A 263 -8.66 -13.71 -29.94
C LYS A 263 -7.90 -14.62 -30.92
N GLY A 264 -8.65 -15.49 -31.62
CA GLY A 264 -8.13 -16.36 -32.67
C GLY A 264 -8.58 -15.92 -34.07
N GLY A 265 -8.00 -16.54 -35.11
CA GLY A 265 -8.36 -16.26 -36.51
C GLY A 265 -8.04 -14.83 -36.93
N ASP A 266 -8.89 -14.26 -37.78
CA ASP A 266 -8.66 -12.94 -38.41
C ASP A 266 -8.72 -11.77 -37.40
N GLU A 267 -9.33 -11.98 -36.24
CA GLU A 267 -9.38 -11.00 -35.13
C GLU A 267 -8.17 -11.10 -34.19
N SER A 268 -7.30 -12.10 -34.36
CA SER A 268 -6.13 -12.27 -33.49
C SER A 268 -5.17 -11.11 -33.66
N ARG A 269 -4.78 -10.48 -32.55
CA ARG A 269 -3.81 -9.38 -32.55
C ARG A 269 -2.82 -9.57 -31.41
N SER A 270 -1.53 -9.34 -31.70
CA SER A 270 -0.48 -9.45 -30.69
C SER A 270 0.76 -8.65 -31.05
N THR A 271 1.50 -8.22 -30.04
CA THR A 271 2.77 -7.51 -30.18
C THR A 271 3.63 -7.74 -28.96
N ASN A 272 4.95 -7.66 -29.11
CA ASN A 272 5.89 -7.67 -28.00
C ASN A 272 6.84 -6.48 -28.10
N TYR A 273 7.23 -6.00 -26.93
CA TYR A 273 8.06 -4.84 -26.76
C TYR A 273 9.30 -5.18 -25.97
N LEU A 274 10.45 -4.69 -26.41
CA LEU A 274 11.56 -4.36 -25.51
C LEU A 274 11.56 -2.85 -25.30
N TYR A 275 11.69 -2.41 -24.06
CA TYR A 275 11.62 -0.97 -23.76
C TYR A 275 12.57 -0.52 -22.66
N ILE A 276 12.79 0.79 -22.62
CA ILE A 276 13.37 1.52 -21.50
C ILE A 276 12.48 2.72 -21.17
N LYS A 277 12.22 2.94 -19.88
CA LYS A 277 11.33 3.97 -19.35
C LYS A 277 11.96 4.62 -18.12
N PRO A 278 12.72 5.71 -18.27
CA PRO A 278 13.05 6.59 -17.17
C PRO A 278 11.77 7.21 -16.59
N ILE A 279 11.71 7.35 -15.28
CA ILE A 279 10.56 7.92 -14.55
C ILE A 279 11.10 8.97 -13.60
N MET A 280 10.61 10.20 -13.73
CA MET A 280 11.03 11.34 -12.92
C MET A 280 9.82 12.02 -12.28
N ALA A 281 9.96 12.43 -11.03
CA ALA A 281 9.06 13.38 -10.38
C ALA A 281 9.84 14.63 -9.95
N VAL A 282 9.29 15.80 -10.30
CA VAL A 282 9.87 17.11 -9.98
C VAL A 282 8.86 17.90 -9.15
N HIS A 283 9.28 18.44 -8.01
CA HIS A 283 8.45 19.36 -7.24
C HIS A 283 8.27 20.67 -8.02
N LEU A 284 7.02 21.11 -8.19
CA LEU A 284 6.71 22.35 -8.90
C LEU A 284 6.48 23.49 -7.90
N ALA A 285 5.33 23.47 -7.22
CA ALA A 285 4.91 24.47 -6.26
C ALA A 285 3.80 23.92 -5.37
N GLY A 286 3.78 24.31 -4.10
CA GLY A 286 2.78 23.82 -3.14
C GLY A 286 2.75 22.29 -3.09
N PRO A 287 1.57 21.64 -3.23
CA PRO A 287 1.46 20.19 -3.21
C PRO A 287 1.72 19.52 -4.57
N PHE A 288 1.99 20.28 -5.63
CA PHE A 288 2.04 19.75 -6.99
C PHE A 288 3.42 19.25 -7.41
N TYR A 289 3.43 18.09 -8.05
CA TYR A 289 4.60 17.47 -8.68
C TYR A 289 4.33 17.25 -10.16
N LEU A 290 5.37 17.44 -10.97
CA LEU A 290 5.43 17.02 -12.37
C LEU A 290 5.95 15.59 -12.43
N LYS A 291 5.15 14.65 -12.92
CA LYS A 291 5.60 13.34 -13.39
C LYS A 291 6.04 13.47 -14.85
N PHE A 292 7.19 12.92 -15.19
CA PHE A 292 7.68 12.83 -16.57
C PHE A 292 8.30 11.45 -16.77
N ALA A 293 7.74 10.64 -17.66
CA ALA A 293 8.18 9.27 -17.91
C ALA A 293 8.14 8.94 -19.42
N PRO A 294 9.18 9.30 -20.18
CA PRO A 294 9.32 8.88 -21.56
C PRO A 294 9.67 7.41 -21.63
N ARG A 295 9.01 6.65 -22.50
CA ARG A 295 9.35 5.28 -22.81
C ARG A 295 9.71 5.18 -24.29
N VAL A 296 10.87 4.57 -24.52
CA VAL A 296 11.35 4.24 -25.85
C VAL A 296 11.27 2.72 -25.97
N HIS A 297 10.70 2.23 -27.07
CA HIS A 297 10.49 0.81 -27.25
C HIS A 297 10.76 0.37 -28.68
N THR A 298 10.99 -0.93 -28.86
CA THR A 298 11.05 -1.59 -30.16
C THR A 298 10.18 -2.84 -30.14
N TYR A 299 9.70 -3.21 -31.32
CA TYR A 299 8.92 -4.41 -31.55
C TYR A 299 9.84 -5.63 -31.69
N VAL A 300 9.47 -6.75 -31.08
CA VAL A 300 10.25 -8.00 -31.16
C VAL A 300 9.35 -9.19 -31.39
N ASN A 301 9.74 -10.09 -32.30
CA ASN A 301 9.02 -11.34 -32.56
C ASN A 301 7.50 -11.16 -32.76
N ASN A 302 7.11 -10.08 -33.46
CA ASN A 302 5.71 -9.83 -33.79
C ASN A 302 5.28 -10.73 -34.95
N SER A 303 3.99 -11.08 -34.97
CA SER A 303 3.40 -11.80 -36.09
C SER A 303 3.40 -10.93 -37.35
N GLU A 304 3.91 -11.48 -38.45
CA GLU A 304 3.88 -10.83 -39.77
C GLU A 304 2.50 -10.94 -40.46
N SER A 305 1.54 -11.67 -39.87
CA SER A 305 0.25 -11.94 -40.54
C SER A 305 -0.97 -11.30 -39.86
N SER A 306 -0.84 -10.76 -38.64
CA SER A 306 -1.99 -10.24 -37.88
C SER A 306 -2.07 -8.72 -37.79
N ASN A 307 -0.92 -8.06 -37.63
CA ASN A 307 -0.81 -6.62 -37.40
C ASN A 307 0.65 -6.16 -37.60
N ASP A 308 1.20 -6.47 -38.78
CA ASP A 308 2.60 -6.19 -39.17
C ASP A 308 2.89 -4.69 -39.27
N ASP A 309 1.89 -3.87 -39.54
CA ASP A 309 1.96 -2.40 -39.63
C ASP A 309 1.62 -1.68 -38.31
N ILE A 310 1.54 -2.38 -37.16
CA ILE A 310 1.16 -1.77 -35.87
C ILE A 310 2.07 -0.58 -35.47
N MET A 311 3.35 -0.60 -35.85
CA MET A 311 4.27 0.50 -35.59
C MET A 311 3.90 1.81 -36.31
N ASP A 312 3.14 1.73 -37.41
CA ASP A 312 2.66 2.92 -38.11
C ASP A 312 1.64 3.71 -37.26
N TYR A 313 1.00 3.04 -36.31
CA TYR A 313 -0.06 3.60 -35.44
C TYR A 313 0.39 3.82 -34.00
N ARG A 314 1.35 3.02 -33.49
CA ARG A 314 1.88 3.14 -32.12
C ARG A 314 3.27 3.80 -32.03
N GLY A 315 4.03 3.82 -33.12
CA GLY A 315 5.36 4.40 -33.14
C GLY A 315 6.35 3.63 -32.26
N TYR A 316 7.42 4.29 -31.82
CA TYR A 316 8.50 3.73 -31.02
C TYR A 316 8.74 4.50 -29.70
N PHE A 317 7.87 5.47 -29.44
CA PHE A 317 7.99 6.40 -28.35
C PHE A 317 6.62 6.72 -27.77
N ASP A 318 6.52 6.58 -26.46
CA ASP A 318 5.38 6.99 -25.66
C ASP A 318 5.85 7.85 -24.48
N LEU A 319 5.01 8.78 -24.06
CA LEU A 319 5.33 9.77 -23.05
C LEU A 319 4.18 9.90 -22.07
N GLU A 320 4.48 9.61 -20.81
CA GLU A 320 3.60 9.95 -19.70
C GLU A 320 4.05 11.27 -19.06
N VAL A 321 3.10 12.21 -18.92
CA VAL A 321 3.28 13.46 -18.18
C VAL A 321 2.13 13.63 -17.20
N GLY A 322 2.39 14.10 -16.00
CA GLY A 322 1.32 14.39 -15.05
C GLY A 322 1.60 15.57 -14.15
N ILE A 323 0.58 16.32 -13.79
CA ILE A 323 0.62 17.34 -12.73
C ILE A 323 -0.26 16.80 -11.59
N VAL A 324 0.37 16.45 -10.48
CA VAL A 324 -0.24 15.62 -9.43
C VAL A 324 -0.11 16.29 -8.07
N ASP A 325 -1.24 16.54 -7.41
CA ASP A 325 -1.34 16.66 -5.95
C ASP A 325 -1.75 15.29 -5.39
N THR A 326 -0.83 14.66 -4.64
CA THR A 326 -1.00 13.30 -4.11
C THR A 326 -2.23 13.17 -3.22
N GLN A 327 -2.66 14.25 -2.58
CA GLN A 327 -3.85 14.29 -1.73
C GLN A 327 -5.05 14.95 -2.42
N GLY A 328 -4.91 15.49 -3.63
CA GLY A 328 -5.93 16.30 -4.30
C GLY A 328 -6.07 15.98 -5.77
N LEU A 329 -6.07 16.99 -6.63
CA LEU A 329 -6.27 16.83 -8.07
C LEU A 329 -5.05 16.20 -8.74
N ALA A 330 -5.27 15.27 -9.66
CA ALA A 330 -4.23 14.75 -10.54
C ALA A 330 -4.69 14.79 -11.99
N LEU A 331 -3.87 15.39 -12.85
CA LEU A 331 -4.04 15.40 -14.30
C LEU A 331 -2.87 14.61 -14.90
N ASN A 332 -3.16 13.46 -15.50
CA ASN A 332 -2.18 12.64 -16.20
C ASN A 332 -2.47 12.68 -17.70
N SER A 333 -1.44 12.52 -18.51
CA SER A 333 -1.54 12.43 -19.96
C SER A 333 -0.57 11.38 -20.47
N HIS A 334 -1.03 10.59 -21.43
CA HIS A 334 -0.24 9.59 -22.13
C HIS A 334 -0.27 9.92 -23.62
N LEU A 335 0.89 10.15 -24.22
CA LEU A 335 1.02 10.61 -25.59
C LEU A 335 1.96 9.68 -26.35
N TRP A 336 1.57 9.26 -27.55
CA TRP A 336 2.47 8.57 -28.47
C TRP A 336 2.33 9.12 -29.87
N TRP A 337 3.42 9.05 -30.63
CA TRP A 337 3.49 9.57 -31.99
C TRP A 337 3.95 8.47 -32.92
N ALA A 338 3.18 8.31 -33.99
CA ALA A 338 3.45 7.33 -35.02
C ALA A 338 3.31 7.98 -36.40
N GLN A 339 3.62 7.20 -37.44
CA GLN A 339 3.53 7.67 -38.83
C GLN A 339 2.12 8.15 -39.21
N LYS A 340 1.08 7.49 -38.68
CA LYS A 340 -0.33 7.79 -39.00
C LYS A 340 -0.88 8.98 -38.21
N GLY A 341 -0.21 9.39 -37.14
CA GLY A 341 -0.58 10.57 -36.36
C GLY A 341 -0.25 10.46 -34.87
N PRO A 342 -0.53 11.53 -34.11
CA PRO A 342 -0.46 11.51 -32.66
C PRO A 342 -1.68 10.81 -32.05
N THR A 343 -1.48 10.20 -30.89
CA THR A 343 -2.55 9.76 -30.00
C THR A 343 -2.34 10.35 -28.62
N VAL A 344 -3.44 10.71 -27.97
CA VAL A 344 -3.44 11.24 -26.62
C VAL A 344 -4.53 10.59 -25.76
N GLN A 345 -4.17 10.26 -24.53
CA GLN A 345 -5.11 9.99 -23.45
C GLN A 345 -4.86 11.02 -22.34
N VAL A 346 -5.93 11.60 -21.79
CA VAL A 346 -5.89 12.53 -20.67
C VAL A 346 -6.80 12.01 -19.57
N ASP A 347 -6.27 11.93 -18.35
CA ASP A 347 -6.96 11.41 -17.18
C ASP A 347 -6.97 12.47 -16.08
N LEU A 348 -8.17 12.86 -15.63
CA LEU A 348 -8.37 13.75 -14.49
C LEU A 348 -8.96 12.94 -13.33
N SER A 349 -8.33 13.01 -12.16
CA SER A 349 -8.83 12.31 -10.98
C SER A 349 -8.82 13.15 -9.70
N TYR A 350 -9.77 12.88 -8.80
CA TYR A 350 -9.92 13.58 -7.53
C TYR A 350 -10.41 12.65 -6.41
N PRO A 351 -9.79 12.65 -5.22
CA PRO A 351 -10.17 11.75 -4.13
C PRO A 351 -11.55 12.10 -3.59
N MET A 352 -12.44 11.11 -3.61
CA MET A 352 -13.80 11.26 -3.10
C MET A 352 -13.86 11.41 -1.59
N THR A 353 -12.78 11.11 -0.85
CA THR A 353 -12.68 11.41 0.57
C THR A 353 -12.72 12.92 0.85
N LYS A 354 -12.32 13.77 -0.11
CA LYS A 354 -12.50 15.22 -0.03
C LYS A 354 -13.92 15.67 -0.38
N LEU A 355 -14.75 14.73 -0.82
CA LEU A 355 -16.18 14.89 -1.09
C LEU A 355 -16.96 14.05 -0.05
N PHE A 356 -18.29 14.16 -0.02
CA PHE A 356 -19.19 13.26 0.72
C PHE A 356 -18.68 12.74 2.09
N THR A 357 -18.49 13.65 3.06
CA THR A 357 -18.17 13.33 4.47
C THR A 357 -17.05 12.30 4.70
N LYS A 358 -16.05 12.23 3.80
CA LYS A 358 -14.92 11.26 3.88
C LYS A 358 -15.34 9.79 3.85
N SER A 359 -16.54 9.49 3.33
CA SER A 359 -17.14 8.16 3.46
C SER A 359 -16.72 7.17 2.38
N LEU A 360 -16.07 7.63 1.29
CA LEU A 360 -15.75 6.78 0.15
C LEU A 360 -14.27 6.89 -0.26
N ASN A 361 -13.54 5.77 -0.17
CA ASN A 361 -12.13 5.65 -0.51
C ASN A 361 -11.93 5.30 -2.00
N LEU A 362 -12.47 6.14 -2.89
CA LEU A 362 -12.30 6.05 -4.34
C LEU A 362 -11.82 7.40 -4.88
N TYR A 363 -11.35 7.41 -6.12
CA TYR A 363 -11.17 8.64 -6.88
C TYR A 363 -12.29 8.75 -7.92
N LEU A 364 -12.87 9.93 -8.04
CA LEU A 364 -13.65 10.29 -9.23
C LEU A 364 -12.66 10.43 -10.39
N HIS A 365 -12.95 9.84 -11.55
CA HIS A 365 -12.03 9.76 -12.69
C HIS A 365 -12.77 10.12 -13.98
N VAL A 366 -12.22 11.06 -14.75
CA VAL A 366 -12.64 11.38 -16.12
C VAL A 366 -11.49 11.12 -17.07
N GLN A 367 -11.74 10.43 -18.17
CA GLN A 367 -10.75 10.09 -19.18
C GLN A 367 -11.23 10.56 -20.55
N TYR A 368 -10.34 11.20 -21.30
CA TYR A 368 -10.53 11.48 -22.72
C TYR A 368 -9.45 10.78 -23.52
N PHE A 369 -9.84 10.04 -24.55
CA PHE A 369 -8.95 9.40 -25.52
C PHE A 369 -9.21 10.00 -26.90
N SER A 370 -8.14 10.24 -27.68
CA SER A 370 -8.23 10.61 -29.10
C SER A 370 -7.02 10.10 -29.85
N GLY A 371 -7.25 9.24 -30.85
CA GLY A 371 -6.20 8.76 -31.75
C GLY A 371 -6.37 7.30 -32.16
N TYR A 372 -5.25 6.65 -32.43
CA TYR A 372 -5.16 5.26 -32.89
C TYR A 372 -4.70 4.32 -31.77
N ALA A 373 -5.02 3.04 -31.89
CA ALA A 373 -4.45 1.96 -31.09
C ALA A 373 -4.70 2.01 -29.58
N GLU A 374 -5.89 2.50 -29.17
CA GLU A 374 -6.40 2.26 -27.82
C GLU A 374 -6.56 0.75 -27.55
N THR A 375 -7.09 0.03 -28.52
CA THR A 375 -7.27 -1.42 -28.50
C THR A 375 -6.37 -2.07 -29.55
N LEU A 376 -6.12 -3.38 -29.40
CA LEU A 376 -5.37 -4.11 -30.41
C LEU A 376 -6.27 -4.49 -31.59
N LEU A 377 -7.55 -4.79 -31.34
CA LEU A 377 -8.49 -5.15 -32.40
C LEU A 377 -8.65 -4.02 -33.43
N HIS A 378 -8.82 -2.79 -32.96
CA HIS A 378 -9.05 -1.59 -33.77
C HIS A 378 -7.81 -0.69 -33.85
N TYR A 379 -6.60 -1.28 -33.86
CA TYR A 379 -5.36 -0.49 -33.78
C TYR A 379 -5.19 0.52 -34.92
N ASN A 380 -5.74 0.21 -36.08
CA ASN A 380 -5.67 0.99 -37.31
C ASN A 380 -6.85 1.96 -37.48
N GLU A 381 -7.76 2.02 -36.52
CA GLU A 381 -8.92 2.92 -36.53
C GLU A 381 -8.69 4.10 -35.59
N ARG A 382 -9.02 5.30 -36.06
CA ARG A 382 -8.99 6.49 -35.22
C ARG A 382 -10.36 6.70 -34.60
N HIS A 383 -10.40 6.90 -33.30
CA HIS A 383 -11.62 7.30 -32.61
C HIS A 383 -11.31 8.19 -31.40
N ASP A 384 -12.37 8.82 -30.90
CA ASP A 384 -12.35 9.64 -29.71
C ASP A 384 -13.36 9.07 -28.72
N ALA A 385 -13.03 9.12 -27.42
CA ALA A 385 -13.93 8.66 -26.37
C ALA A 385 -13.78 9.51 -25.11
N LEU A 386 -14.90 9.95 -24.57
CA LEU A 386 -15.00 10.55 -23.24
C LEU A 386 -15.62 9.53 -22.29
N ARG A 387 -14.98 9.30 -21.15
CA ARG A 387 -15.39 8.31 -20.16
C ARG A 387 -15.33 8.91 -18.76
N MET A 388 -16.19 8.45 -17.87
CA MET A 388 -16.17 8.86 -16.47
C MET A 388 -16.55 7.72 -15.53
N GLY A 389 -15.98 7.70 -14.34
CA GLY A 389 -16.28 6.69 -13.34
C GLY A 389 -15.36 6.80 -12.15
N PHE A 390 -14.86 5.65 -11.70
CA PHE A 390 -14.10 5.56 -10.46
C PHE A 390 -12.78 4.83 -10.66
N SER A 391 -11.77 5.26 -9.92
CA SER A 391 -10.53 4.52 -9.77
C SER A 391 -10.26 4.19 -8.32
N ILE A 392 -9.64 3.03 -8.10
CA ILE A 392 -9.10 2.61 -6.80
C ILE A 392 -7.61 2.99 -6.71
N VAL A 393 -6.96 3.15 -7.86
CA VAL A 393 -5.58 3.59 -8.04
C VAL A 393 -5.54 4.54 -9.23
N ARG A 394 -4.80 5.64 -9.13
CA ARG A 394 -4.69 6.70 -10.14
C ARG A 394 -3.25 7.00 -10.56
#